data_AF-A0A971KRT4-F1
#
_entry.id   AF-A0A971KRT4-F1
#
_cell.length_a   1.000
_cell.length_b   1.000
_cell.length_c   1.000
_cell.angle_alpha   90.00
_cell.angle_beta   90.00
_cell.angle_gamma   90.00
#
_symmetry.space_group_name_H-M   'P 1'
#
loop_
_entity.id
_entity.type
_entity.pdbx_description
1 polymer ?
#
loop_
_entity_poly.entity_id
_entity_poly.type
_entity_poly.pdbx_seq_one_letter_code
_entity_poly.pdbx_strand_id
1 'polypeptide(L)'
;MREMKYRVIVETDFRNRPKEHELSAAILIANHFKTDIVFLRSSCQHTPDLNVKGIKWELKSPLGDEKNTIKNNLHTARKQSTNVIIDLRRIKMHQIKALSNINHYFTSHRSKICHLIVITKSEEILEIF
;
A
#
# COMPACT_ATOMS: atom_id res chain seq x y z
N MET A 1 -19.44 19.09 13.03
CA MET A 1 -19.44 17.82 12.25
C MET A 1 -18.96 16.71 13.17
N ARG A 2 -19.66 15.59 13.28
CA ARG A 2 -19.11 14.40 13.97
C ARG A 2 -17.96 13.89 13.11
N GLU A 3 -16.75 13.81 13.68
CA GLU A 3 -15.66 13.07 13.04
C GLU A 3 -16.11 11.62 12.87
N MET A 4 -16.26 11.18 11.62
CA MET A 4 -16.49 9.77 11.33
C MET A 4 -15.22 9.01 11.68
N LYS A 5 -15.33 8.07 12.60
CA LYS A 5 -14.24 7.18 12.99
C LYS A 5 -14.37 5.89 12.19
N TYR A 6 -13.27 5.46 11.57
CA TYR A 6 -13.15 4.16 10.91
C TYR A 6 -12.26 3.25 11.73
N ARG A 7 -12.51 1.94 11.62
CA ARG A 7 -11.78 0.91 12.35
C ARG A 7 -10.75 0.25 11.43
N VAL A 8 -9.56 0.02 11.99
CA VAL A 8 -8.59 -0.90 11.40
C VAL A 8 -8.60 -2.16 12.26
N ILE A 9 -9.11 -3.25 11.67
CA ILE A 9 -9.26 -4.54 12.32
C ILE A 9 -8.05 -5.38 11.94
N VAL A 10 -7.37 -5.98 12.92
CA VAL A 10 -6.20 -6.82 12.66
C VAL A 10 -6.56 -8.27 12.95
N GLU A 11 -6.80 -9.05 11.90
CA GLU A 11 -6.99 -10.49 11.98
C GLU A 11 -5.63 -11.17 11.86
N THR A 12 -4.98 -11.41 13.00
CA THR A 12 -3.63 -11.99 13.06
C THR A 12 -3.44 -12.87 14.27
N ASP A 13 -2.55 -13.85 14.15
CA ASP A 13 -1.92 -14.51 15.29
C ASP A 13 -0.92 -13.58 15.98
N PHE A 14 -0.65 -13.82 17.27
CA PHE A 14 0.24 -13.00 18.11
C PHE A 14 1.61 -12.69 17.48
N ARG A 15 2.13 -13.59 16.64
CA ARG A 15 3.47 -13.52 16.04
C ARG A 15 3.57 -12.58 14.83
N ASN A 16 2.45 -12.27 14.15
CA ASN A 16 2.44 -11.59 12.85
C ASN A 16 1.76 -10.22 12.88
N ARG A 17 2.01 -9.44 13.93
CA ARG A 17 1.43 -8.10 14.08
C ARG A 17 1.93 -7.14 13.00
N PRO A 18 1.06 -6.26 12.47
CA PRO A 18 1.48 -5.21 11.55
C PRO A 18 2.46 -4.26 12.24
N LYS A 19 3.42 -3.75 11.47
CA LYS A 19 4.33 -2.71 11.95
C LYS A 19 3.61 -1.38 12.05
N GLU A 20 4.13 -0.46 12.86
CA GLU A 20 3.50 0.86 13.09
C GLU A 20 3.21 1.64 11.80
N HIS A 21 4.14 1.62 10.84
CA HIS A 21 3.96 2.31 9.56
C HIS A 21 2.89 1.66 8.68
N GLU A 22 2.71 0.33 8.76
CA GLU A 22 1.66 -0.37 8.04
C GLU A 22 0.31 -0.02 8.64
N LEU A 23 0.21 -0.03 9.97
CA LEU A 23 -1.01 0.37 10.68
C LEU A 23 -1.38 1.82 10.37
N SER A 24 -0.41 2.74 10.43
CA SER A 24 -0.60 4.14 10.07
C SER A 24 -1.05 4.31 8.62
N ALA A 25 -0.47 3.57 7.67
CA ALA A 25 -0.90 3.57 6.27
C ALA A 25 -2.36 3.07 6.15
N ALA A 26 -2.72 1.98 6.83
CA ALA A 26 -4.08 1.48 6.82
C ALA A 26 -5.08 2.50 7.39
N ILE A 27 -4.71 3.26 8.42
CA ILE A 27 -5.56 4.34 8.95
C ILE A 27 -5.81 5.43 7.90
N LEU A 28 -4.77 5.86 7.16
CA LEU A 28 -4.93 6.82 6.06
C LEU A 28 -5.87 6.27 4.98
N ILE A 29 -5.69 5.01 4.60
CA ILE A 29 -6.52 4.36 3.58
C ILE A 29 -7.98 4.17 4.05
N ALA A 30 -8.20 3.91 5.34
CA ALA A 30 -9.53 3.79 5.93
C ALA A 30 -10.29 5.12 5.86
N ASN A 31 -9.60 6.21 6.19
CA ASN A 31 -10.15 7.57 6.05
C ASN A 31 -10.43 7.94 4.60
N HIS A 32 -9.53 7.58 3.68
CA HIS A 32 -9.69 7.82 2.25
C HIS A 32 -10.93 7.13 1.68
N PHE A 33 -11.06 5.83 1.89
CA PHE A 33 -12.20 5.05 1.42
C PHE A 33 -13.47 5.20 2.26
N LYS A 34 -13.37 5.92 3.38
CA LYS A 34 -14.45 6.13 4.36
C LYS A 34 -15.06 4.80 4.80
N THR A 35 -14.21 3.85 5.17
CA THR A 35 -14.61 2.48 5.49
C THR A 35 -13.63 1.81 6.43
N ASP A 36 -14.14 0.80 7.13
CA ASP A 36 -13.29 -0.09 7.91
C ASP A 36 -12.37 -0.92 7.00
N ILE A 37 -11.18 -1.20 7.50
CA ILE A 37 -10.15 -2.01 6.83
C ILE A 37 -9.79 -3.20 7.69
N VAL A 38 -9.61 -4.36 7.06
CA VAL A 38 -9.15 -5.57 7.73
C VAL A 38 -7.74 -5.92 7.25
N PHE A 39 -6.79 -6.05 8.17
CA PHE A 39 -5.49 -6.66 7.88
C PHE A 39 -5.63 -8.16 7.74
N LEU A 40 -5.16 -8.70 6.62
CA LEU A 40 -5.15 -10.12 6.31
C LEU A 40 -3.74 -10.69 6.56
N ARG A 41 -3.43 -11.04 7.81
CA ARG A 41 -2.13 -11.66 8.16
C ARG A 41 -2.32 -13.18 8.28
N SER A 42 -2.44 -13.87 7.15
CA SER A 42 -2.47 -15.33 7.14
C SER A 42 -1.05 -15.93 7.29
N SER A 43 -0.94 -17.14 7.81
CA SER A 43 0.33 -17.88 7.93
C SER A 43 0.94 -18.30 6.58
N CYS A 44 0.24 -18.07 5.46
CA CYS A 44 0.67 -18.49 4.13
C CYS A 44 1.37 -17.34 3.36
N GLN A 45 2.53 -17.66 2.76
CA GLN A 45 3.52 -16.74 2.16
C GLN A 45 3.05 -15.82 1.01
N HIS A 46 1.77 -15.85 0.61
CA HIS A 46 1.25 -15.13 -0.56
C HIS A 46 -0.12 -14.49 -0.34
N THR A 47 -0.30 -13.79 0.78
CA THR A 47 -1.58 -13.14 1.11
C THR A 47 -1.45 -11.63 1.02
N PRO A 48 -2.37 -10.93 0.32
CA PRO A 48 -2.48 -9.48 0.36
C PRO A 48 -2.58 -8.94 1.78
N ASP A 49 -2.01 -7.78 2.05
CA ASP A 49 -1.97 -7.21 3.41
C ASP A 49 -3.34 -6.73 3.92
N LEU A 50 -4.19 -6.19 3.05
CA LEU A 50 -5.42 -5.48 3.43
C LEU A 50 -6.65 -5.98 2.67
N ASN A 51 -7.81 -5.90 3.31
CA ASN A 51 -9.13 -6.04 2.71
C ASN A 51 -9.94 -4.76 2.96
N VAL A 52 -10.39 -4.14 1.87
CA VAL A 52 -11.22 -2.94 1.87
C VAL A 52 -12.51 -3.27 1.13
N LYS A 53 -13.62 -3.46 1.86
CA LYS A 53 -14.94 -3.83 1.29
C LYS A 53 -14.91 -5.04 0.34
N GLY A 54 -14.12 -6.07 0.66
CA GLY A 54 -13.96 -7.27 -0.17
C GLY A 54 -12.86 -7.17 -1.24
N ILE A 55 -12.29 -5.98 -1.46
CA ILE A 55 -11.18 -5.77 -2.39
C ILE A 55 -9.86 -5.96 -1.64
N LYS A 56 -9.03 -6.88 -2.13
CA LYS A 56 -7.72 -7.18 -1.53
C LYS A 56 -6.65 -6.22 -2.05
N TRP A 57 -5.87 -5.65 -1.15
CA TRP A 57 -4.77 -4.73 -1.46
C TRP A 57 -3.46 -5.22 -0.87
N GLU A 58 -2.38 -5.11 -1.64
CA GLU A 58 -1.02 -5.32 -1.16
C GLU A 58 -0.38 -3.99 -0.77
N LEU A 59 0.23 -3.90 0.41
CA LEU A 59 0.85 -2.70 0.93
C LEU A 59 2.38 -2.82 0.89
N LYS A 60 3.07 -1.83 0.34
CA LYS A 60 4.54 -1.72 0.44
C LYS A 60 4.95 -0.34 0.95
N SER A 61 5.83 -0.33 1.95
CA SER A 61 6.46 0.88 2.49
C SER A 61 7.98 0.83 2.29
N PRO A 62 8.49 1.03 1.05
CA PRO A 62 9.91 0.91 0.74
C PRO A 62 10.80 1.89 1.52
N LEU A 63 12.03 1.47 1.82
CA LEU A 63 13.05 2.27 2.51
C LEU A 63 14.21 2.73 1.61
N GLY A 64 14.52 1.96 0.56
CA GLY A 64 15.70 2.18 -0.28
C GLY A 64 15.62 3.43 -1.16
N ASP A 65 16.76 3.84 -1.69
CA ASP A 65 16.93 4.94 -2.66
C ASP A 65 17.50 4.48 -4.02
N GLU A 66 17.80 3.18 -4.15
CA GLU A 66 18.35 2.61 -5.37
C GLU A 66 17.40 2.77 -6.56
N LYS A 67 17.97 2.82 -7.77
CA LYS A 67 17.26 2.98 -9.05
C LYS A 67 16.10 1.99 -9.21
N ASN A 68 16.25 0.75 -8.75
CA ASN A 68 15.27 -0.30 -8.95
C ASN A 68 14.34 -0.53 -7.75
N THR A 69 14.46 0.24 -6.66
CA THR A 69 13.69 0.04 -5.42
C THR A 69 12.18 -0.01 -5.70
N ILE A 70 11.65 1.01 -6.39
CA ILE A 70 10.22 1.10 -6.71
C ILE A 70 9.79 -0.05 -7.62
N LYS A 71 10.53 -0.29 -8.71
CA LYS A 71 10.24 -1.35 -9.69
C LYS A 71 10.18 -2.73 -9.03
N ASN A 72 11.15 -3.04 -8.15
CA ASN A 72 11.22 -4.33 -7.47
C ASN A 72 10.04 -4.50 -6.50
N ASN A 73 9.70 -3.46 -5.73
CA ASN A 73 8.54 -3.48 -4.83
C ASN A 73 7.21 -3.63 -5.58
N LEU A 74 7.01 -2.90 -6.68
CA LEU A 74 5.80 -3.06 -7.50
C LEU A 74 5.75 -4.44 -8.16
N HIS A 75 6.90 -4.97 -8.62
CA HIS A 75 6.97 -6.30 -9.23
C HIS A 75 6.68 -7.42 -8.26
N THR A 76 7.06 -7.30 -6.99
CA THR A 76 6.68 -8.29 -5.96
C THR A 76 5.24 -8.07 -5.52
N ALA A 77 4.80 -6.83 -5.35
CA ALA A 77 3.45 -6.51 -4.91
C ALA A 77 2.37 -7.03 -5.87
N ARG A 78 2.57 -6.84 -7.19
CA ARG A 78 1.63 -7.32 -8.21
C ARG A 78 1.41 -8.84 -8.24
N LYS A 79 2.31 -9.61 -7.60
CA LYS A 79 2.16 -11.07 -7.49
C LYS A 79 1.20 -11.46 -6.37
N GLN A 80 1.02 -10.57 -5.39
CA GLN A 80 0.13 -10.78 -4.25
C GLN A 80 -1.27 -10.23 -4.53
N SER A 81 -1.37 -9.02 -5.11
CA SER A 81 -2.65 -8.43 -5.53
C SER A 81 -2.50 -7.58 -6.79
N THR A 82 -3.58 -7.48 -7.57
CA THR A 82 -3.72 -6.51 -8.67
C THR A 82 -4.00 -5.10 -8.17
N ASN A 83 -4.35 -4.93 -6.88
CA ASN A 83 -4.55 -3.65 -6.22
C ASN A 83 -3.40 -3.41 -5.26
N VAL A 84 -2.64 -2.33 -5.46
CA VAL A 84 -1.40 -2.07 -4.73
C VAL A 84 -1.45 -0.69 -4.08
N ILE A 85 -0.98 -0.61 -2.84
CA ILE A 85 -0.71 0.64 -2.12
C ILE A 85 0.79 0.76 -1.92
N ILE A 86 1.39 1.88 -2.35
CA ILE A 86 2.78 2.23 -2.06
C ILE A 86 2.82 3.41 -1.10
N ASP A 87 3.41 3.20 0.07
CA ASP A 87 3.64 4.24 1.07
C ASP A 87 5.06 4.81 0.95
N LEU A 88 5.17 6.06 0.48
CA LEU A 88 6.44 6.74 0.25
C LEU A 88 6.97 7.48 1.48
N ARG A 89 6.25 7.53 2.61
CA ARG A 89 6.67 8.31 3.79
C ARG A 89 8.05 7.91 4.32
N ARG A 90 8.42 6.64 4.14
CA ARG A 90 9.69 6.06 4.62
C ARG A 90 10.79 6.00 3.56
N ILE A 91 10.49 6.26 2.29
CA ILE A 91 11.48 6.08 1.22
C ILE A 91 12.56 7.16 1.30
N LYS A 92 13.83 6.78 1.19
CA LYS A 92 14.94 7.74 1.13
C LYS A 92 14.97 8.54 -0.18
N MET A 93 14.47 7.95 -1.26
CA MET A 93 14.36 8.58 -2.58
C MET A 93 13.54 9.88 -2.55
N HIS A 94 13.90 10.86 -3.38
CA HIS A 94 13.08 12.06 -3.59
C HIS A 94 11.69 11.69 -4.15
N GLN A 95 10.62 12.30 -3.62
CA GLN A 95 9.23 11.95 -3.96
C GLN A 95 8.95 12.03 -5.46
N ILE A 96 9.38 13.11 -6.12
CA ILE A 96 9.18 13.29 -7.58
C ILE A 96 9.81 12.12 -8.37
N LYS A 97 11.00 11.68 -7.97
CA LYS A 97 11.68 10.54 -8.60
C LYS A 97 10.94 9.22 -8.33
N ALA A 98 10.44 9.03 -7.10
CA ALA A 98 9.64 7.87 -6.76
C ALA A 98 8.35 7.80 -7.59
N LEU A 99 7.60 8.91 -7.67
CA LEU A 99 6.37 9.02 -8.47
C LEU A 99 6.64 8.80 -9.96
N SER A 100 7.72 9.37 -10.51
CA SER A 100 8.13 9.13 -11.90
C SER A 100 8.39 7.64 -12.17
N ASN A 101 9.11 6.96 -11.27
CA ASN A 101 9.37 5.52 -11.38
C ASN A 101 8.08 4.68 -11.25
N ILE A 102 7.16 5.09 -10.37
CA ILE A 102 5.85 4.45 -10.18
C ILE A 102 5.04 4.56 -11.47
N ASN A 103 4.89 5.76 -12.01
CA ASN A 103 4.14 6.01 -13.25
C ASN A 103 4.73 5.24 -14.43
N HIS A 104 6.06 5.26 -14.58
CA HIS A 104 6.73 4.50 -15.63
C HIS A 104 6.48 2.99 -15.52
N TYR A 105 6.48 2.44 -14.29
CA TYR A 105 6.16 1.03 -14.09
C TYR A 105 4.69 0.73 -14.41
N PHE A 106 3.77 1.52 -13.88
CA PHE A 106 2.33 1.31 -13.98
C PHE A 106 1.84 1.33 -15.43
N THR A 107 2.28 2.33 -16.20
CA THR A 107 2.00 2.49 -17.64
C THR A 107 2.67 1.44 -18.53
N SER A 108 3.61 0.65 -17.99
CA SER A 108 4.18 -0.45 -18.75
C SER A 108 3.17 -1.58 -18.89
N HIS A 109 3.07 -2.16 -20.09
CA HIS A 109 2.22 -3.32 -20.39
C HIS A 109 2.47 -4.56 -19.48
N ARG A 110 3.55 -4.55 -18.69
CA ARG A 110 3.94 -5.66 -17.80
C ARG A 110 3.47 -5.47 -16.36
N SER A 111 2.86 -4.33 -16.02
CA SER A 111 2.51 -4.00 -14.64
C SER A 111 1.50 -5.00 -14.07
N LYS A 112 0.46 -5.39 -14.83
CA LYS A 112 -0.65 -6.23 -14.36
C LYS A 112 -1.32 -5.71 -13.06
N ILE A 113 -1.08 -4.45 -12.71
CA ILE A 113 -1.70 -3.75 -11.58
C ILE A 113 -2.92 -3.03 -12.19
N CYS A 114 -4.09 -3.25 -11.60
CA CYS A 114 -5.34 -2.61 -12.02
C CYS A 114 -5.58 -1.31 -11.28
N HIS A 115 -5.22 -1.25 -9.99
CA HIS A 115 -5.42 -0.08 -9.15
C HIS A 115 -4.16 0.18 -8.34
N LEU A 116 -3.65 1.41 -8.40
CA LEU A 116 -2.46 1.81 -7.68
C LEU A 116 -2.71 3.08 -6.87
N ILE A 117 -2.53 2.96 -5.56
CA ILE A 117 -2.61 4.08 -4.63
C ILE A 117 -1.21 4.40 -4.12
N VAL A 118 -0.89 5.69 -4.05
CA VAL A 118 0.35 6.18 -3.46
C VAL A 118 0.03 7.06 -2.26
N ILE A 119 0.60 6.73 -1.11
CA ILE A 119 0.67 7.63 0.05
C ILE A 119 1.94 8.45 -0.11
N THR A 120 1.81 9.76 -0.27
CA THR A 120 2.94 10.67 -0.41
C THR A 120 3.68 10.86 0.92
N LYS A 121 4.84 11.51 0.88
CA LYS A 121 5.56 11.91 2.10
C LYS A 121 4.78 12.93 2.96
N SER A 122 3.87 13.68 2.34
CA SER A 122 2.93 14.60 2.98
C SER A 122 1.63 13.93 3.46
N GLU A 123 1.55 12.59 3.41
CA GLU A 123 0.37 11.81 3.79
C GLU A 123 -0.86 12.02 2.90
N GLU A 124 -0.67 12.60 1.72
CA GLU A 124 -1.71 12.74 0.70
C GLU A 124 -1.88 11.41 -0.05
N ILE A 125 -3.13 11.13 -0.46
CA ILE A 125 -3.47 9.94 -1.23
C ILE A 125 -3.60 10.31 -2.70
N LEU A 126 -2.79 9.66 -3.54
CA LEU A 126 -2.84 9.78 -4.99
C LEU A 126 -3.34 8.45 -5.59
N GLU A 127 -4.43 8.52 -6.34
CA GLU A 127 -4.93 7.40 -7.13
C GLU A 127 -4.37 7.48 -8.56
N ILE A 128 -3.79 6.37 -9.02
CA ILE A 128 -3.24 6.23 -10.38
C ILE A 128 -4.13 5.23 -11.12
N PHE A 129 -4.69 5.69 -12.26
CA PHE A 129 -5.58 4.96 -13.14
C PHE A 129 -4.93 4.67 -14.49
#